data_AF-A0A6A3D217-F1
#
_entry.id   AF-A0A6A3D217-F1
#
_cell.length_a   1.000
_cell.length_b   1.000
_cell.length_c   1.000
_cell.angle_alpha   90.00
_cell.angle_beta   90.00
_cell.angle_gamma   90.00
#
_symmetry.space_group_name_H-M   'P 1'
#
loop_
_entity.id
_entity.type
_entity.pdbx_description
1 polymer ?
#
loop_
_entity_poly.entity_id
_entity_poly.type
_entity_poly.pdbx_seq_one_letter_code
_entity_poly.pdbx_strand_id
1 'polypeptide(L)'
;MGFPVGYAEVFLPKLFLHTLWFLGFIRYVIIALSTYLGLSDFLETDTVWQDALTRTRPKNPPISALLIREILPVLKLDELFVVGDPPESCAVCLYEFEGGEEIRWLRNCRHVFHRTCLDCWMDHDHKTCPLCRTPFVPHELQDEFNQRLWAASGVADLHREYISVPGL
;
A
#
# COMPACT_ATOMS: atom_id res chain seq x y z
N MET A 1 -33.59 -32.78 -33.05
CA MET A 1 -33.19 -32.10 -31.80
C MET A 1 -32.60 -30.76 -32.19
N GLY A 2 -33.45 -29.76 -32.41
CA GLY A 2 -33.03 -28.40 -32.74
C GLY A 2 -32.81 -27.62 -31.46
N PHE A 3 -31.62 -27.04 -31.32
CA PHE A 3 -31.40 -25.96 -30.37
C PHE A 3 -31.52 -24.65 -31.15
N PRO A 4 -32.48 -23.76 -30.84
CA PRO A 4 -32.43 -22.40 -31.33
C PRO A 4 -31.37 -21.68 -30.49
N VAL A 5 -30.19 -21.49 -31.06
CA VAL A 5 -29.24 -20.47 -30.58
C VAL A 5 -29.92 -19.14 -30.88
N GLY A 6 -30.65 -18.64 -29.89
CA GLY A 6 -31.24 -17.32 -29.89
C GLY A 6 -30.11 -16.31 -29.86
N TYR A 7 -29.62 -15.95 -31.04
CA TYR A 7 -28.81 -14.76 -31.21
C TYR A 7 -29.68 -13.55 -30.86
N ALA A 8 -29.65 -13.15 -29.58
CA ALA A 8 -30.06 -11.83 -29.16
C ALA A 8 -29.01 -10.83 -29.67
N GLU A 9 -28.94 -10.69 -30.99
CA GLU A 9 -28.08 -9.74 -31.68
C GLU A 9 -28.52 -8.31 -31.32
N VAL A 10 -27.60 -7.57 -30.69
CA VAL A 10 -27.16 -6.27 -31.23
C VAL A 10 -28.05 -5.04 -30.98
N PHE A 11 -28.95 -5.04 -30.00
CA PHE A 11 -29.47 -3.77 -29.45
C PHE A 11 -28.66 -3.22 -28.27
N LEU A 12 -27.76 -4.03 -27.69
CA LEU A 12 -26.88 -3.60 -26.60
C LEU A 12 -25.66 -2.77 -27.02
N PRO A 13 -24.98 -2.95 -28.18
CA PRO A 13 -23.69 -2.27 -28.38
C PRO A 13 -23.83 -0.75 -28.48
N LYS A 14 -24.81 -0.21 -29.20
CA LYS A 14 -24.99 1.24 -29.31
C LYS A 14 -25.56 1.86 -28.04
N LEU A 15 -26.58 1.25 -27.43
CA LEU A 15 -27.15 1.74 -26.18
C LEU A 15 -26.13 1.66 -25.05
N PHE A 16 -25.37 0.58 -24.94
CA PHE A 16 -24.30 0.42 -23.96
C PHE A 16 -23.17 1.44 -24.18
N LEU A 17 -22.70 1.62 -25.41
CA LEU A 17 -21.70 2.65 -25.73
C LEU A 17 -22.21 4.07 -25.42
N HIS A 18 -23.47 4.37 -25.73
CA HIS A 18 -24.08 5.64 -25.37
C HIS A 18 -24.22 5.79 -23.85
N THR A 19 -24.57 4.74 -23.12
CA THR A 19 -24.63 4.79 -21.64
C THR A 19 -23.26 5.00 -21.03
N LEU A 20 -22.21 4.34 -21.54
CA LEU A 20 -20.83 4.53 -21.08
C LEU A 20 -20.32 5.94 -21.43
N TRP A 21 -20.63 6.44 -22.63
CA TRP A 21 -20.29 7.79 -23.03
C TRP A 21 -21.00 8.84 -22.18
N PHE A 22 -22.28 8.63 -21.90
CA PHE A 22 -23.07 9.50 -21.04
C PHE A 22 -22.57 9.49 -19.59
N LEU A 23 -22.23 8.31 -19.05
CA LEU A 23 -21.61 8.17 -17.73
C LEU A 23 -20.24 8.87 -17.67
N GLY A 24 -19.41 8.72 -18.72
CA GLY A 24 -18.13 9.42 -18.85
C GLY A 24 -18.30 10.94 -18.94
N PHE A 25 -19.27 11.41 -19.71
CA PHE A 25 -19.62 12.83 -19.83
C PHE A 25 -20.08 13.40 -18.49
N ILE A 26 -20.94 12.68 -17.75
CA ILE A 26 -21.37 13.08 -16.41
C ILE A 26 -20.17 13.18 -15.47
N ARG A 27 -19.27 12.19 -15.45
CA ARG A 27 -18.05 12.24 -14.63
C ARG A 27 -17.18 13.45 -15.00
N TYR A 28 -17.00 13.72 -16.29
CA TYR A 28 -16.24 14.87 -16.78
C TYR A 28 -16.86 16.20 -16.33
N VAL A 29 -18.18 16.34 -16.45
CA VAL A 29 -18.90 17.54 -15.99
C VAL A 29 -18.79 17.71 -14.48
N ILE A 30 -18.94 16.64 -13.69
CA ILE A 30 -18.76 16.68 -12.23
C ILE A 30 -17.34 17.15 -11.88
N ILE A 31 -16.31 16.59 -12.54
CA ILE A 31 -14.91 16.99 -12.32
C ILE A 31 -14.72 18.46 -12.69
N ALA A 32 -15.12 18.89 -13.89
CA ALA A 32 -14.96 20.26 -14.35
C ALA A 32 -15.69 21.28 -13.45
N LEU A 33 -16.90 20.95 -13.01
CA LEU A 33 -17.66 21.79 -12.06
C LEU A 33 -16.98 21.84 -10.69
N SER A 34 -16.44 20.72 -10.21
CA SER A 34 -15.70 20.69 -8.94
C SER A 34 -14.41 21.51 -8.99
N THR A 35 -13.70 21.50 -10.12
CA THR A 35 -12.52 22.35 -10.34
C THR A 35 -12.91 23.82 -10.42
N TYR A 36 -14.05 24.14 -11.04
CA TYR A 36 -14.56 25.52 -11.15
C TYR A 36 -15.02 26.09 -9.79
N LEU A 37 -15.59 25.25 -8.93
CA LEU A 37 -16.07 25.63 -7.60
C LEU A 37 -14.97 25.64 -6.52
N GLY A 38 -13.72 25.31 -6.88
CA GLY A 38 -12.61 25.23 -5.92
C GLY A 38 -12.73 24.06 -4.93
N LEU A 39 -13.51 23.03 -5.28
CA LEU A 39 -13.75 21.82 -4.49
C LEU A 39 -12.92 20.62 -4.98
N SER A 40 -11.89 20.87 -5.81
CA SER A 40 -11.00 19.82 -6.32
C SER A 40 -10.36 18.99 -5.21
N ASP A 41 -10.12 19.58 -4.03
CA ASP A 41 -9.61 18.88 -2.84
C ASP A 41 -10.51 17.73 -2.35
N PHE A 42 -11.79 17.69 -2.75
CA PHE A 42 -12.77 16.71 -2.27
C PHE A 42 -13.02 15.55 -3.24
N LEU A 43 -12.69 15.71 -4.53
CA LEU A 43 -12.96 14.70 -5.59
C LEU A 43 -11.72 13.92 -6.02
N GLU A 44 -10.54 14.27 -5.51
CA GLU A 44 -9.32 13.49 -5.61
C GLU A 44 -9.34 12.25 -4.69
N THR A 45 -10.40 11.45 -4.69
CA THR A 45 -10.40 10.19 -3.93
C THR A 45 -9.33 9.20 -4.44
N ASP A 46 -8.87 9.39 -5.67
CA ASP A 46 -7.90 8.52 -6.34
C ASP A 46 -6.44 9.02 -6.19
N THR A 47 -6.17 10.33 -6.16
CA THR A 47 -4.82 10.90 -5.98
C THR A 47 -4.49 11.29 -4.54
N VAL A 48 -5.50 11.52 -3.68
CA VAL A 48 -5.29 11.88 -2.27
C VAL A 48 -4.57 10.79 -1.50
N TRP A 49 -4.67 9.50 -1.84
CA TRP A 49 -3.85 8.51 -1.11
C TRP A 49 -2.38 8.59 -1.46
N GLN A 50 -2.00 8.73 -2.73
CA GLN A 50 -0.58 8.80 -3.09
C GLN A 50 0.08 10.06 -2.49
N ASP A 51 -0.65 11.18 -2.47
CA ASP A 51 -0.16 12.45 -1.94
C ASP A 51 -0.38 12.61 -0.42
N ALA A 52 -1.40 11.95 0.17
CA ALA A 52 -1.56 11.85 1.61
C ALA A 52 -0.59 10.85 2.22
N LEU A 53 -0.19 9.75 1.58
CA LEU A 53 0.85 8.84 2.10
C LEU A 53 2.23 9.53 2.12
N THR A 54 2.50 10.47 1.21
CA THR A 54 3.67 11.36 1.26
C THR A 54 3.50 12.52 2.26
N ARG A 55 2.29 13.08 2.42
CA ARG A 55 2.01 14.21 3.35
C ARG A 55 1.80 13.78 4.81
N THR A 56 1.34 12.55 5.06
CA THR A 56 1.11 11.95 6.39
C THR A 56 2.26 11.11 6.88
N ARG A 57 3.34 10.95 6.10
CA ARG A 57 4.57 10.32 6.59
C ARG A 57 4.97 11.02 7.88
N PRO A 58 4.90 10.33 9.04
CA PRO A 58 5.24 10.96 10.30
C PRO A 58 6.68 11.47 10.18
N LYS A 59 6.91 12.75 10.53
CA LYS A 59 8.24 13.38 10.46
C LYS A 59 9.31 12.55 11.18
N ASN A 60 8.89 11.74 12.16
CA ASN A 60 9.69 10.71 12.82
C ASN A 60 8.99 9.35 12.66
N PRO A 61 9.39 8.51 11.70
CA PRO A 61 8.86 7.15 11.60
C PRO A 61 9.26 6.34 12.85
N PRO A 62 8.43 5.38 13.29
CA PRO A 62 8.77 4.54 14.44
C PRO A 62 10.03 3.71 14.13
N ILE A 63 10.86 3.48 15.15
CA ILE A 63 12.12 2.72 15.02
C ILE A 63 11.86 1.31 14.47
N SER A 64 10.72 0.72 14.81
CA SER A 64 10.26 -0.55 14.26
C SER A 64 10.17 -0.52 12.73
N ALA A 65 9.64 0.54 12.14
CA ALA A 65 9.52 0.69 10.69
C ALA A 65 10.90 0.77 10.01
N LEU A 66 11.85 1.49 10.62
CA LEU A 66 13.21 1.59 10.08
C LEU A 66 13.92 0.22 10.06
N LEU A 67 13.83 -0.52 11.16
CA LEU A 67 14.42 -1.86 11.26
C LEU A 67 13.79 -2.85 10.28
N ILE A 68 12.46 -2.80 10.10
CA ILE A 68 11.78 -3.70 9.15
C ILE A 68 12.13 -3.34 7.69
N ARG A 69 12.26 -2.06 7.37
CA ARG A 69 12.68 -1.60 6.02
C ARG A 69 14.07 -2.09 5.63
N GLU A 70 14.97 -2.23 6.59
CA GLU A 70 16.31 -2.78 6.38
C GLU A 70 16.26 -4.28 6.03
N ILE A 71 15.31 -5.01 6.61
CA ILE A 71 15.13 -6.45 6.38
C ILE A 71 14.45 -6.72 5.01
N LEU A 72 13.58 -5.81 4.56
CA LEU A 72 12.81 -5.97 3.33
C LEU A 72 13.53 -5.37 2.11
N PRO A 73 13.92 -6.19 1.10
CA PRO A 73 14.55 -5.67 -0.11
C PRO A 73 13.55 -4.80 -0.90
N VAL A 74 14.06 -3.71 -1.46
CA VAL A 74 13.37 -2.95 -2.52
C VAL A 74 13.82 -3.52 -3.85
N LEU A 75 12.87 -3.90 -4.68
CA LEU A 75 13.11 -4.44 -6.02
C LEU A 75 12.38 -3.55 -7.02
N LYS A 76 12.96 -3.39 -8.20
CA LYS A 76 12.23 -2.80 -9.32
C LYS A 76 11.43 -3.90 -10.00
N LEU A 77 10.21 -3.59 -10.41
CA LEU A 77 9.34 -4.56 -11.07
C LEU A 77 10.01 -5.20 -12.31
N ASP A 78 10.81 -4.41 -13.04
CA ASP A 78 11.56 -4.85 -14.23
C ASP A 78 12.47 -6.05 -13.97
N GLU A 79 12.93 -6.25 -12.74
CA GLU A 79 13.84 -7.34 -12.34
C GLU A 79 13.08 -8.60 -11.89
N LEU A 80 11.78 -8.49 -11.63
CA LEU A 80 10.95 -9.57 -11.07
C LEU A 80 10.22 -10.41 -12.11
N PHE A 81 10.13 -9.95 -13.36
CA PHE A 81 9.56 -10.71 -14.49
C PHE A 81 10.27 -12.05 -14.76
N VAL A 82 11.38 -12.35 -14.07
CA VAL A 82 12.14 -13.60 -14.17
C VAL A 82 11.54 -14.73 -13.31
N VAL A 83 10.62 -14.45 -12.36
CA VAL A 83 10.14 -15.44 -11.38
C VAL A 83 8.60 -15.50 -11.30
N GLY A 84 7.97 -16.09 -12.32
CA GLY A 84 6.52 -16.39 -12.37
C GLY A 84 5.64 -15.16 -12.59
N ASP A 85 4.33 -15.36 -12.80
CA ASP A 85 3.37 -14.27 -13.00
C ASP A 85 3.27 -13.42 -11.72
N PRO A 86 3.81 -12.19 -11.70
CA PRO A 86 3.64 -11.30 -10.56
C PRO A 86 2.18 -10.83 -10.50
N PRO A 87 1.66 -10.51 -9.30
CA PRO A 87 0.34 -9.90 -9.19
C PRO A 87 0.29 -8.61 -10.00
N GLU A 88 -0.80 -8.39 -10.74
CA GLU A 88 -0.94 -7.26 -11.68
C GLU A 88 -1.21 -5.92 -10.96
N SER A 89 -1.64 -5.95 -9.69
CA SER A 89 -1.99 -4.75 -8.92
C SER A 89 -1.60 -4.80 -7.44
N CYS A 90 -1.38 -3.62 -6.86
CA CYS A 90 -1.07 -3.45 -5.46
C CYS A 90 -2.35 -3.49 -4.62
N ALA A 91 -2.47 -4.47 -3.72
CA ALA A 91 -3.68 -4.61 -2.90
C ALA A 91 -3.90 -3.51 -1.83
N VAL A 92 -2.94 -2.60 -1.66
CA VAL A 92 -3.10 -1.45 -0.74
C VAL A 92 -3.73 -0.27 -1.47
N CYS A 93 -3.21 0.12 -2.63
CA CYS A 93 -3.72 1.28 -3.37
C CYS A 93 -4.65 0.90 -4.54
N LEU A 94 -4.78 -0.39 -4.84
CA LEU A 94 -5.59 -0.96 -5.92
C LEU A 94 -5.19 -0.53 -7.34
N TYR A 95 -4.03 0.11 -7.50
CA TYR A 95 -3.44 0.44 -8.80
C TYR A 95 -2.62 -0.70 -9.37
N GLU A 96 -2.61 -0.80 -10.70
CA GLU A 96 -1.74 -1.70 -11.46
C GLU A 96 -0.27 -1.31 -11.26
N PHE A 97 0.62 -2.31 -11.31
CA PHE A 97 2.06 -2.04 -11.25
C PHE A 97 2.57 -1.61 -12.63
N GLU A 98 3.28 -0.49 -12.68
CA GLU A 98 3.94 -0.03 -13.91
C GLU A 98 5.42 -0.46 -13.96
N GLY A 99 5.95 -0.61 -15.18
CA GLY A 99 7.36 -0.90 -15.41
C GLY A 99 8.25 0.18 -14.78
N GLY A 100 9.30 -0.23 -14.07
CA GLY A 100 10.22 0.66 -13.37
C GLY A 100 9.80 1.11 -11.97
N GLU A 101 8.60 0.74 -11.50
CA GLU A 101 8.16 1.07 -10.15
C GLU A 101 8.93 0.30 -9.07
N GLU A 102 9.20 0.99 -7.95
CA GLU A 102 9.81 0.39 -6.77
C GLU A 102 8.77 -0.37 -5.97
N ILE A 103 8.97 -1.67 -5.85
CA ILE A 103 8.08 -2.57 -5.13
C ILE A 103 8.83 -3.25 -3.98
N ARG A 104 8.07 -3.64 -2.96
CA ARG A 104 8.57 -4.46 -1.87
C ARG A 104 7.95 -5.85 -1.95
N TRP A 105 8.81 -6.85 -2.06
CA TRP A 105 8.41 -8.25 -2.04
C TRP A 105 8.63 -8.84 -0.65
N LEU A 106 7.55 -9.34 -0.04
CA LEU A 106 7.60 -9.96 1.27
C LEU A 106 8.07 -11.42 1.15
N ARG A 107 9.31 -11.71 1.55
CA ARG A 107 9.88 -13.08 1.47
C ARG A 107 9.07 -14.13 2.24
N ASN A 108 8.42 -13.74 3.34
CA ASN A 108 7.69 -14.66 4.22
C ASN A 108 6.36 -15.16 3.63
N CYS A 109 5.69 -14.34 2.81
CA CYS A 109 4.35 -14.66 2.29
C CYS A 109 4.18 -14.42 0.78
N ARG A 110 5.25 -13.98 0.10
CA ARG A 110 5.36 -13.72 -1.34
C ARG A 110 4.44 -12.64 -1.92
N HIS A 111 3.74 -11.87 -1.08
CA HIS A 111 2.94 -10.73 -1.54
C HIS A 111 3.83 -9.54 -1.95
N VAL A 112 3.35 -8.81 -2.96
CA VAL A 112 4.04 -7.66 -3.58
C VAL A 112 3.18 -6.41 -3.40
N PHE A 113 3.83 -5.30 -3.09
CA PHE A 113 3.19 -3.99 -2.90
C PHE A 113 4.12 -2.89 -3.40
N HIS A 114 3.58 -1.70 -3.76
CA HIS A 114 4.43 -0.53 -3.96
C HIS A 114 5.25 -0.25 -2.71
N ARG A 115 6.51 0.17 -2.91
CA ARG A 115 7.40 0.57 -1.83
C ARG A 115 6.72 1.58 -0.92
N THR A 116 6.13 2.62 -1.50
CA THR A 116 5.43 3.71 -0.78
C THR A 116 4.25 3.19 0.03
N CYS A 117 3.42 2.33 -0.54
CA CYS A 117 2.26 1.75 0.14
C CYS A 117 2.67 0.92 1.36
N LEU A 118 3.64 0.02 1.20
CA LEU A 118 4.10 -0.81 2.31
C LEU A 118 4.92 -0.01 3.33
N ASP A 119 5.70 0.97 2.87
CA ASP A 119 6.44 1.88 3.74
C ASP A 119 5.51 2.68 4.65
N CYS A 120 4.41 3.20 4.10
CA CYS A 120 3.45 3.94 4.90
C CYS A 120 2.68 3.04 5.87
N TRP A 121 2.34 1.82 5.45
CA TRP A 121 1.75 0.81 6.33
C TRP A 121 2.64 0.54 7.55
N MET A 122 3.95 0.38 7.34
CA MET A 122 4.94 0.23 8.42
C MET A 122 5.07 1.47 9.30
N ASP A 123 5.00 2.67 8.70
CA ASP A 123 5.08 3.93 9.46
C ASP A 123 3.89 4.13 10.42
N HIS A 124 2.75 3.47 10.17
CA HIS A 124 1.59 3.41 11.06
C HIS A 124 1.69 2.30 12.13
N ASP A 125 2.90 1.84 12.43
CA ASP A 125 3.24 0.76 13.39
C ASP A 125 2.62 -0.62 13.08
N HIS A 126 2.25 -0.85 11.81
CA HIS A 126 1.83 -2.17 11.38
C HIS A 126 3.03 -3.04 10.96
N LYS A 127 3.20 -4.19 11.62
CA LYS A 127 4.35 -5.11 11.44
C LYS A 127 3.98 -6.40 10.71
N THR A 128 2.84 -6.40 10.02
CA THR A 128 2.25 -7.58 9.38
C THR A 128 1.84 -7.28 7.94
N CYS A 129 1.83 -8.29 7.08
CA CYS A 129 1.35 -8.19 5.70
C CYS A 129 -0.10 -7.68 5.64
N PRO A 130 -0.41 -6.67 4.79
CA PRO A 130 -1.79 -6.18 4.60
C PRO A 130 -2.77 -7.25 4.10
N LEU A 131 -2.29 -8.21 3.31
CA LEU A 131 -3.13 -9.25 2.69
C LEU A 131 -3.38 -10.45 3.61
N CYS A 132 -2.33 -10.99 4.23
CA CYS A 132 -2.41 -12.26 4.95
C CYS A 132 -2.07 -12.16 6.44
N ARG A 133 -1.73 -10.97 6.93
CA ARG A 133 -1.33 -10.70 8.33
C ARG A 133 -0.11 -11.47 8.82
N THR A 134 0.63 -12.14 7.93
CA THR A 134 1.92 -12.76 8.26
C THR A 134 2.89 -11.68 8.76
N PRO A 135 3.58 -11.88 9.90
CA PRO A 135 4.53 -10.91 10.42
C PRO A 135 5.72 -10.70 9.48
N PHE A 136 6.23 -9.48 9.41
CA PHE A 136 7.42 -9.16 8.61
C PHE A 136 8.68 -9.78 9.20
N VAL A 137 8.74 -9.89 10.53
CA VAL A 137 9.83 -10.53 11.26
C VAL A 137 9.44 -11.98 11.54
N PRO A 138 10.24 -12.98 11.11
CA PRO A 138 10.04 -14.37 11.47
C PRO A 138 10.10 -14.57 13.00
N HIS A 139 9.36 -15.55 13.51
CA HIS A 139 9.30 -15.81 14.96
C HIS A 139 10.69 -16.06 15.58
N GLU A 140 11.60 -16.71 14.84
CA GLU A 140 12.97 -16.99 15.30
C GLU A 140 13.81 -15.73 15.53
N LEU A 141 13.54 -14.65 14.78
CA LEU A 141 14.25 -13.38 14.88
C LEU A 141 13.50 -12.34 15.72
N GLN A 142 12.36 -12.72 16.30
CA GLN A 142 11.50 -11.82 17.04
C GLN A 142 12.18 -11.26 18.30
N ASP A 143 12.90 -12.11 19.03
CA ASP A 143 13.59 -11.71 20.27
C ASP A 143 14.76 -10.76 20.00
N GLU A 144 15.57 -11.05 18.98
CA GLU A 144 16.65 -10.16 18.55
C GLU A 144 16.10 -8.81 18.05
N PHE A 145 15.04 -8.86 17.24
CA PHE A 145 14.36 -7.66 16.76
C PHE A 145 13.81 -6.82 17.92
N ASN A 146 13.17 -7.45 18.89
CA ASN A 146 12.68 -6.78 20.09
C ASN A 146 13.85 -6.14 20.84
N GLN A 147 14.93 -6.87 21.12
CA GLN A 147 16.11 -6.32 21.79
C GLN A 147 16.68 -5.09 21.06
N ARG A 148 16.78 -5.14 19.72
CA ARG A 148 17.23 -4.00 18.90
C ARG A 148 16.25 -2.82 19.00
N LEU A 149 14.95 -3.08 18.99
CA LEU A 149 13.92 -2.05 19.16
C LEU A 149 14.01 -1.38 20.54
N TRP A 150 14.18 -2.17 21.59
CA TRP A 150 14.37 -1.69 22.97
C TRP A 150 15.65 -0.85 23.10
N ALA A 151 16.78 -1.31 22.55
CA ALA A 151 18.04 -0.58 22.58
C ALA A 151 17.95 0.78 21.86
N ALA A 152 17.34 0.81 20.67
CA ALA A 152 17.20 2.03 19.88
C ALA A 152 16.16 3.02 20.45
N SER A 153 15.19 2.54 21.24
CA SER A 153 14.17 3.38 21.89
C SER A 153 14.69 4.28 23.02
N GLY A 154 15.95 4.15 23.44
CA GLY A 154 16.54 4.93 24.54
C GLY A 154 16.00 4.59 25.94
N VAL A 155 15.10 3.61 26.06
CA VAL A 155 14.49 3.21 27.34
C VAL A 155 15.52 2.60 28.32
N ALA A 156 16.65 2.08 27.80
CA ALA A 156 17.75 1.59 28.63
C ALA A 156 18.36 2.69 29.53
N ASP A 157 18.37 3.94 29.09
CA ASP A 157 18.88 5.06 29.89
C ASP A 157 17.92 5.45 31.00
N LEU A 158 16.60 5.37 30.77
CA LEU A 158 15.59 5.65 31.81
C LEU A 158 15.54 4.57 32.90
N HIS A 159 15.74 3.30 32.57
CA HIS A 159 15.81 2.23 33.57
C HIS A 159 17.08 2.33 34.41
N ARG A 160 18.21 2.74 33.82
CA ARG A 160 19.43 3.05 34.56
C ARG A 160 19.23 4.26 35.47
N GLU A 161 18.54 5.30 35.01
CA GLU A 161 18.23 6.49 35.79
C GLU A 161 17.28 6.20 36.96
N TYR A 162 16.29 5.32 36.78
CA TYR A 162 15.42 4.82 37.85
C TYR A 162 16.16 3.97 38.89
N ILE A 163 17.05 3.07 38.48
CA ILE A 163 17.88 2.26 39.40
C ILE A 163 18.94 3.12 40.12
N SER A 164 19.34 4.24 39.52
CA SER A 164 20.37 5.13 40.07
C SER A 164 19.83 6.16 41.06
N VAL A 165 18.52 6.19 41.38
CA VAL A 165 17.98 6.98 42.50
C VAL A 165 18.19 6.17 43.78
N PRO A 166 19.14 6.52 44.67
CA PRO A 166 19.27 5.87 45.96
C PRO A 166 18.23 6.48 46.90
N GLY A 167 17.17 5.75 47.21
CA GLY A 167 16.17 6.25 48.15
C GLY A 167 14.85 5.50 48.20
N LEU A 168 14.90 4.23 48.61
CA LEU A 168 13.91 3.61 49.51
C LEU A 168 14.58 2.49 50.30
#